data_AF-A0A150V2R1-F1
#
_entry.id   AF-A0A150V2R1-F1
#
_cell.length_a   1.000
_cell.length_b   1.000
_cell.length_c   1.000
_cell.angle_alpha   90.00
_cell.angle_beta   90.00
_cell.angle_gamma   90.00
#
_symmetry.space_group_name_H-M   'P 1'
#
loop_
_entity.id
_entity.type
_entity.pdbx_description
1 polymer ?
#
loop_
_entity_poly.entity_id
_entity_poly.type
_entity_poly.pdbx_seq_one_letter_code
_entity_poly.pdbx_strand_id
1 'polypeptide(L)'
;NKLNIYEARALPNQRLVAAFGIKNSFTAHNKEESQFFLRKVEEKLYLFDEAWQGIALAVKKAVDDHLNTADQSTSLFNFTQTVSMKSALYVLFDLNSGDHSLNACIGTLAHEINAQWIRSKGKFDPAVEPHWRFEGQENLRGALKGVFRTFGAHDREHNPLNFILPAYETLWRVVLRCFVEITARSHSEFAKWCHVLQAFANNPTIEQLDKNIGNPPVSASDIAKESLRLYPPTRRVYRDLKVDDQIRRIAADIENSQRKSEPWGDDPLIFRPERWNEQNLNNSQTENTAFFAFGVRPFACPA
;
A
#
# COMPACT_ATOMS: atom_id res chain seq x y z
N ASN A 1 -3.80 28.66 -12.18
CA ASN A 1 -4.24 27.28 -12.46
C ASN A 1 -5.74 27.30 -12.71
N LYS A 2 -6.22 26.87 -13.88
CA LYS A 2 -7.64 26.80 -14.24
C LYS A 2 -8.32 25.47 -13.82
N LEU A 3 -7.55 24.47 -13.40
CA LEU A 3 -8.09 23.19 -12.90
C LEU A 3 -8.39 23.28 -11.42
N ASN A 4 -9.48 22.63 -10.98
CA ASN A 4 -9.71 22.41 -9.56
C ASN A 4 -8.72 21.36 -9.00
N ILE A 5 -8.63 21.25 -7.67
CA ILE A 5 -7.65 20.37 -7.01
C ILE A 5 -7.87 18.86 -7.29
N TYR A 6 -9.10 18.45 -7.57
CA TYR A 6 -9.47 17.07 -7.89
C TYR A 6 -9.12 16.74 -9.34
N GLU A 7 -9.43 17.63 -10.29
CA GLU A 7 -9.00 17.49 -11.69
C GLU A 7 -7.47 17.44 -11.80
N ALA A 8 -6.78 18.31 -11.08
CA ALA A 8 -5.32 18.34 -11.03
C ALA A 8 -4.71 17.01 -10.55
N ARG A 9 -5.41 16.28 -9.66
CA ARG A 9 -5.02 14.93 -9.21
C ARG A 9 -5.45 13.84 -10.19
N ALA A 10 -6.64 13.92 -10.75
CA ALA A 10 -7.23 12.88 -11.58
C ALA A 10 -6.54 12.74 -12.94
N LEU A 11 -6.13 13.85 -13.55
CA LEU A 11 -5.54 13.85 -14.90
C LEU A 11 -4.24 13.02 -14.99
N PRO A 12 -3.25 13.16 -14.09
CA PRO A 12 -2.09 12.26 -14.06
C PRO A 12 -2.43 10.78 -13.86
N ASN A 13 -3.57 10.48 -13.24
CA ASN A 13 -4.00 9.13 -12.88
C ASN A 13 -4.92 8.47 -13.92
N GLN A 14 -5.25 9.13 -15.04
CA GLN A 14 -6.11 8.55 -16.09
C GLN A 14 -5.53 7.27 -16.71
N ARG A 15 -4.21 7.09 -16.65
CA ARG A 15 -3.56 5.83 -17.00
C ARG A 15 -4.11 4.65 -16.19
N LEU A 16 -4.40 4.84 -14.90
CA LEU A 16 -4.93 3.79 -14.04
C LEU A 16 -6.36 3.42 -14.44
N VAL A 17 -7.16 4.41 -14.86
CA VAL A 17 -8.48 4.16 -15.46
C VAL A 17 -8.34 3.27 -16.68
N ALA A 18 -7.49 3.63 -17.64
CA ALA A 18 -7.32 2.87 -18.87
C ALA A 18 -6.75 1.47 -18.62
N ALA A 19 -5.83 1.32 -17.66
CA ALA A 19 -5.17 0.04 -17.40
C ALA A 19 -6.00 -0.92 -16.53
N PHE A 20 -6.86 -0.41 -15.65
CA PHE A 20 -7.53 -1.24 -14.64
C PHE A 20 -9.05 -1.07 -14.58
N GLY A 21 -9.62 -0.16 -15.38
CA GLY A 21 -11.06 0.10 -15.38
C GLY A 21 -11.57 0.69 -14.06
N ILE A 22 -10.69 1.25 -13.22
CA ILE A 22 -11.06 1.76 -11.90
C ILE A 22 -11.82 3.09 -11.97
N LYS A 23 -12.59 3.34 -10.91
CA LYS A 23 -13.22 4.61 -10.58
C LYS A 23 -13.19 4.76 -9.06
N ASN A 24 -12.16 5.43 -8.55
CA ASN A 24 -11.95 5.66 -7.12
C ASN A 24 -11.43 7.08 -6.85
N SER A 25 -11.05 7.37 -5.60
CA SER A 25 -10.59 8.70 -5.19
C SER A 25 -9.31 9.20 -5.89
N PHE A 26 -8.52 8.33 -6.55
CA PHE A 26 -7.37 8.77 -7.36
C PHE A 26 -7.78 9.36 -8.72
N THR A 27 -8.95 8.96 -9.22
CA THR A 27 -9.42 9.25 -10.58
C THR A 27 -10.65 10.16 -10.60
N ALA A 28 -11.22 10.48 -9.43
CA ALA A 28 -12.36 11.36 -9.27
C ALA A 28 -12.01 12.83 -9.60
N HIS A 29 -12.86 13.48 -10.39
CA HIS A 29 -12.66 14.88 -10.83
C HIS A 29 -13.38 15.91 -9.93
N ASN A 30 -14.17 15.46 -8.97
CA ASN A 30 -14.92 16.29 -8.04
C ASN A 30 -14.84 15.76 -6.61
N LYS A 31 -15.28 16.60 -5.66
CA LYS A 31 -15.21 16.31 -4.22
C LYS A 31 -16.19 15.23 -3.82
N GLU A 32 -17.39 15.25 -4.38
CA GLU A 32 -18.51 14.41 -4.02
C GLU A 32 -18.19 12.93 -4.28
N GLU A 33 -17.69 12.61 -5.48
CA GLU A 33 -17.24 11.27 -5.85
C GLU A 33 -16.06 10.80 -4.99
N SER A 34 -15.08 11.69 -4.78
CA SER A 34 -13.92 11.37 -3.94
C SER A 34 -14.37 11.04 -2.52
N GLN A 35 -15.19 11.87 -1.89
CA GLN A 35 -15.67 11.66 -0.52
C GLN A 35 -16.59 10.45 -0.40
N PHE A 36 -17.42 10.18 -1.41
CA PHE A 36 -18.24 8.97 -1.45
C PHE A 36 -17.39 7.71 -1.42
N PHE A 37 -16.31 7.66 -2.21
CA PHE A 37 -15.38 6.53 -2.18
C PHE A 37 -14.64 6.44 -0.84
N LEU A 38 -14.16 7.56 -0.29
CA LEU A 38 -13.43 7.56 0.99
C LEU A 38 -14.28 7.00 2.13
N ARG A 39 -15.57 7.36 2.22
CA ARG A 39 -16.48 6.80 3.24
C ARG A 39 -16.58 5.27 3.16
N LYS A 40 -16.68 4.71 1.95
CA LYS A 40 -16.70 3.25 1.75
C LYS A 40 -15.40 2.58 2.21
N VAL A 41 -14.28 3.28 2.12
CA VAL A 41 -12.98 2.77 2.60
C VAL A 41 -12.91 2.84 4.12
N GLU A 42 -13.28 3.97 4.70
CA GLU A 42 -13.33 4.19 6.15
C GLU A 42 -14.22 3.15 6.87
N GLU A 43 -15.40 2.86 6.32
CA GLU A 43 -16.31 1.82 6.83
C GLU A 43 -15.68 0.41 6.88
N LYS A 44 -14.67 0.15 6.05
CA LYS A 44 -13.98 -1.16 5.98
C LYS A 44 -12.72 -1.22 6.83
N LEU A 45 -12.13 -0.08 7.20
CA LEU A 45 -10.81 -0.01 7.83
C LEU A 45 -10.85 0.40 9.29
N TYR A 46 -11.89 1.08 9.75
CA TYR A 46 -12.08 1.37 11.17
C TYR A 46 -12.59 0.11 11.89
N LEU A 47 -11.63 -0.72 12.29
CA LEU A 47 -11.83 -2.01 12.94
C LEU A 47 -11.66 -1.92 14.46
N PHE A 48 -12.45 -2.72 15.19
CA PHE A 48 -12.28 -2.93 16.63
C PHE A 48 -11.14 -3.92 16.93
N ASP A 49 -10.65 -3.97 18.17
CA ASP A 49 -9.52 -4.82 18.58
C ASP A 49 -9.73 -6.32 18.26
N GLU A 50 -10.97 -6.82 18.35
CA GLU A 50 -11.29 -8.22 18.03
C GLU A 50 -11.07 -8.52 16.54
N ALA A 51 -11.32 -7.56 15.66
CA ALA A 51 -11.07 -7.71 14.24
C ALA A 51 -9.57 -7.74 13.92
N TRP A 52 -8.73 -7.02 14.68
CA TRP A 52 -7.26 -7.11 14.56
C TRP A 52 -6.72 -8.49 14.92
N GLN A 53 -7.29 -9.14 15.94
CA GLN A 53 -6.96 -10.53 16.25
C GLN A 53 -7.34 -11.49 15.12
N GLY A 54 -8.52 -11.29 14.51
CA GLY A 54 -8.95 -12.03 13.33
C GLY A 54 -7.99 -11.88 12.14
N ILE A 55 -7.54 -10.65 11.86
CA ILE A 55 -6.54 -10.36 10.83
C ILE A 55 -5.23 -11.09 11.13
N ALA A 56 -4.72 -11.00 12.35
CA ALA A 56 -3.46 -11.64 12.71
C ALA A 56 -3.53 -13.17 12.55
N LEU A 57 -4.64 -13.80 12.94
CA LEU A 57 -4.88 -15.22 12.73
C LEU A 57 -4.92 -15.57 11.23
N ALA A 58 -5.62 -14.77 10.42
CA ALA A 58 -5.69 -14.97 8.98
C ALA A 58 -4.31 -14.81 8.30
N VAL A 59 -3.52 -13.82 8.72
CA VAL A 59 -2.14 -13.61 8.27
C VAL A 59 -1.26 -14.79 8.65
N LYS A 60 -1.30 -15.22 9.92
CA LYS A 60 -0.52 -16.35 10.41
C LYS A 60 -0.84 -17.63 9.64
N LYS A 61 -2.13 -17.90 9.43
CA LYS A 61 -2.57 -19.01 8.59
C LYS A 61 -2.05 -18.90 7.16
N ALA A 62 -2.11 -17.72 6.55
CA ALA A 62 -1.59 -17.49 5.20
C ALA A 62 -0.09 -17.74 5.10
N VAL A 63 0.67 -17.38 6.14
CA VAL A 63 2.10 -17.67 6.27
C VAL A 63 2.33 -19.19 6.39
N ASP A 64 1.64 -19.84 7.33
CA ASP A 64 1.78 -21.29 7.56
C ASP A 64 1.44 -22.11 6.31
N ASP A 65 0.32 -21.79 5.64
CA ASP A 65 -0.10 -22.47 4.41
C ASP A 65 0.96 -22.32 3.28
N HIS A 66 1.62 -21.16 3.19
CA HIS A 66 2.69 -20.92 2.20
C HIS A 66 3.99 -21.65 2.57
N LEU A 67 4.38 -21.65 3.84
CA LEU A 67 5.60 -22.31 4.30
C LEU A 67 5.49 -23.84 4.25
N ASN A 68 4.33 -24.40 4.55
CA ASN A 68 4.09 -25.85 4.50
C ASN A 68 4.11 -26.44 3.07
N THR A 69 3.92 -25.59 2.05
CA THR A 69 3.95 -25.98 0.64
C THR A 69 5.25 -25.57 -0.06
N ALA A 70 6.12 -24.85 0.62
CA ALA A 70 7.40 -24.43 0.08
C ALA A 70 8.43 -25.57 0.16
N ASP A 71 9.32 -25.59 -0.82
CA ASP A 71 10.56 -26.38 -0.75
C ASP A 71 11.50 -25.82 0.33
N GLN A 72 12.74 -26.33 0.41
CA GLN A 72 13.77 -25.85 1.35
C GLN A 72 14.04 -24.34 1.31
N SER A 73 13.64 -23.65 0.23
CA SER A 73 13.72 -22.19 0.11
C SER A 73 12.51 -21.65 -0.64
N THR A 74 12.12 -20.40 -0.34
CA THR A 74 11.01 -19.73 -1.04
C THR A 74 11.41 -18.32 -1.47
N SER A 75 10.81 -17.84 -2.54
CA SER A 75 10.98 -16.46 -2.99
C SER A 75 10.29 -15.52 -2.00
N LEU A 76 11.09 -14.73 -1.26
CA LEU A 76 10.58 -13.70 -0.34
C LEU A 76 9.64 -12.74 -1.07
N PHE A 77 9.92 -12.41 -2.33
CA PHE A 77 9.06 -11.56 -3.15
C PHE A 77 7.65 -12.15 -3.33
N ASN A 78 7.57 -13.42 -3.75
CA ASN A 78 6.29 -14.10 -3.97
C ASN A 78 5.55 -14.29 -2.64
N PHE A 79 6.29 -14.66 -1.58
CA PHE A 79 5.75 -14.80 -0.23
C PHE A 79 5.10 -13.51 0.26
N THR A 80 5.83 -12.39 0.24
CA THR A 80 5.31 -11.11 0.72
C THR A 80 4.12 -10.63 -0.12
N GLN A 81 4.14 -10.83 -1.44
CA GLN A 81 3.00 -10.51 -2.30
C GLN A 81 1.77 -11.33 -1.94
N THR A 82 1.89 -12.65 -1.81
CA THR A 82 0.76 -13.54 -1.49
C THR A 82 0.17 -13.21 -0.13
N VAL A 83 0.99 -13.10 0.91
CA VAL A 83 0.53 -12.81 2.27
C VAL A 83 -0.16 -11.45 2.31
N SER A 84 0.45 -10.40 1.75
CA SER A 84 -0.15 -9.05 1.73
C SER A 84 -1.46 -8.99 0.95
N MET A 85 -1.57 -9.71 -0.18
CA MET A 85 -2.81 -9.79 -0.94
C MET A 85 -3.90 -10.46 -0.13
N LYS A 86 -3.61 -11.61 0.50
CA LYS A 86 -4.57 -12.30 1.37
C LYS A 86 -5.04 -11.43 2.54
N SER A 87 -4.12 -10.71 3.18
CA SER A 87 -4.46 -9.75 4.24
C SER A 87 -5.40 -8.65 3.73
N ALA A 88 -5.08 -8.03 2.60
CA ALA A 88 -5.92 -6.98 2.01
C ALA A 88 -7.31 -7.52 1.62
N LEU A 89 -7.38 -8.72 1.05
CA LEU A 89 -8.65 -9.36 0.66
C LEU A 89 -9.50 -9.73 1.87
N TYR A 90 -8.88 -10.20 2.95
CA TYR A 90 -9.57 -10.47 4.20
C TYR A 90 -10.18 -9.18 4.78
N VAL A 91 -9.37 -8.13 4.93
CA VAL A 91 -9.84 -6.85 5.49
C VAL A 91 -10.93 -6.19 4.64
N LEU A 92 -10.73 -6.13 3.31
CA LEU A 92 -11.60 -5.35 2.45
C LEU A 92 -12.86 -6.09 2.00
N PHE A 93 -12.81 -7.43 1.95
CA PHE A 93 -13.85 -8.26 1.35
C PHE A 93 -14.28 -9.45 2.20
N ASP A 94 -13.75 -9.62 3.41
CA ASP A 94 -14.03 -10.77 4.30
C ASP A 94 -13.75 -12.13 3.63
N LEU A 95 -12.76 -12.16 2.73
CA LEU A 95 -12.39 -13.36 2.00
C LEU A 95 -11.39 -14.20 2.82
N ASN A 96 -11.92 -15.20 3.51
CA ASN A 96 -11.12 -16.23 4.18
C ASN A 96 -10.61 -17.28 3.19
N SER A 97 -9.29 -17.40 3.06
CA SER A 97 -8.65 -18.24 2.04
C SER A 97 -8.52 -19.73 2.43
N GLY A 98 -9.53 -20.29 3.11
CA GLY A 98 -9.54 -21.71 3.51
C GLY A 98 -9.67 -22.69 2.34
N ASP A 99 -10.11 -22.20 1.18
CA ASP A 99 -10.26 -22.98 -0.06
C ASP A 99 -8.97 -22.89 -0.92
N HIS A 100 -8.35 -24.03 -1.21
CA HIS A 100 -7.17 -24.13 -2.08
C HIS A 100 -7.39 -23.57 -3.49
N SER A 101 -8.61 -23.70 -4.04
CA SER A 101 -8.93 -23.17 -5.36
C SER A 101 -8.91 -21.63 -5.37
N LEU A 102 -9.43 -21.01 -4.30
CA LEU A 102 -9.38 -19.56 -4.11
C LEU A 102 -7.95 -19.06 -3.95
N ASN A 103 -7.08 -19.81 -3.26
CA ASN A 103 -5.67 -19.48 -3.11
C ASN A 103 -4.92 -19.38 -4.46
N ALA A 104 -5.15 -20.33 -5.37
CA ALA A 104 -4.56 -20.30 -6.70
C ALA A 104 -5.07 -19.09 -7.52
N CYS A 105 -6.38 -18.78 -7.42
CA CYS A 105 -6.96 -17.59 -8.04
C CYS A 105 -6.35 -16.28 -7.50
N ILE A 106 -6.12 -16.18 -6.19
CA ILE A 106 -5.50 -15.02 -5.55
C ILE A 106 -4.06 -14.81 -6.05
N GLY A 107 -3.26 -15.88 -6.12
CA GLY A 107 -1.90 -15.80 -6.65
C GLY A 107 -1.87 -15.32 -8.11
N THR A 108 -2.78 -15.85 -8.93
CA THR A 108 -2.94 -15.44 -10.34
C THR A 108 -3.34 -13.96 -10.44
N LEU A 109 -4.28 -13.50 -9.60
CA LEU A 109 -4.72 -12.11 -9.57
C LEU A 109 -3.57 -11.15 -9.19
N ALA A 110 -2.78 -11.49 -8.16
CA ALA A 110 -1.62 -10.70 -7.76
C ALA A 110 -0.59 -10.57 -8.90
N HIS A 111 -0.31 -11.69 -9.59
CA HIS A 111 0.56 -11.72 -10.76
C HIS A 111 0.06 -10.80 -11.88
N GLU A 112 -1.19 -10.94 -12.28
CA GLU A 112 -1.78 -10.15 -13.38
C GLU A 112 -1.88 -8.66 -13.04
N ILE A 113 -2.17 -8.29 -11.79
CA ILE A 113 -2.14 -6.88 -11.35
C ILE A 113 -0.74 -6.28 -11.54
N ASN A 114 0.31 -6.98 -11.09
CA ASN A 114 1.67 -6.48 -11.24
C ASN A 114 2.13 -6.45 -12.71
N ALA A 115 1.82 -7.49 -13.49
CA ALA A 115 2.11 -7.53 -14.92
C ALA A 115 1.43 -6.36 -15.66
N GLN A 116 0.15 -6.12 -15.38
CA GLN A 116 -0.62 -5.03 -15.95
C GLN A 116 -0.10 -3.65 -15.54
N TRP A 117 0.36 -3.50 -14.30
CA TRP A 117 0.99 -2.29 -13.81
C TRP A 117 2.27 -1.96 -14.59
N ILE A 118 3.08 -2.97 -14.91
CA ILE A 118 4.30 -2.83 -15.72
C ILE A 118 3.95 -2.51 -17.18
N ARG A 119 3.03 -3.27 -17.80
CA ARG A 119 2.58 -3.05 -19.19
C ARG A 119 2.11 -1.61 -19.41
N SER A 120 1.28 -1.09 -18.50
CA SER A 120 0.74 0.27 -18.57
C SER A 120 1.78 1.39 -18.36
N LYS A 121 3.02 1.08 -17.96
CA LYS A 121 4.13 2.06 -17.87
C LYS A 121 5.03 2.05 -19.12
N GLY A 122 4.86 1.09 -20.02
CA GLY A 122 5.66 0.98 -21.23
C GLY A 122 5.50 2.18 -22.15
N LYS A 123 6.47 2.38 -23.05
CA LYS A 123 6.31 3.32 -24.17
C LYS A 123 5.34 2.72 -25.18
N PHE A 124 4.44 3.53 -25.71
CA PHE A 124 3.51 3.13 -26.76
C PHE A 124 3.38 4.23 -27.79
N ASP A 125 3.06 3.81 -29.02
CA ASP A 125 2.69 4.72 -30.09
C ASP A 125 1.31 5.32 -29.78
N PRO A 126 1.17 6.66 -29.69
CA PRO A 126 -0.13 7.30 -29.49
C PRO A 126 -1.15 7.00 -30.60
N ALA A 127 -0.70 6.59 -31.79
CA ALA A 127 -1.57 6.25 -32.92
C ALA A 127 -2.19 4.84 -32.83
N VAL A 128 -1.67 3.98 -31.94
CA VAL A 128 -2.16 2.60 -31.78
C VAL A 128 -2.89 2.47 -30.44
N GLU A 129 -4.08 1.86 -30.48
CA GLU A 129 -4.79 1.58 -29.25
C GLU A 129 -3.94 0.66 -28.36
N PRO A 130 -3.63 1.07 -27.11
CA PRO A 130 -2.72 0.30 -26.29
C PRO A 130 -3.33 -1.06 -25.94
N HIS A 131 -2.64 -2.14 -26.30
CA HIS A 131 -3.08 -3.51 -26.00
C HIS A 131 -3.33 -3.75 -24.50
N TRP A 132 -2.69 -2.96 -23.63
CA TRP A 132 -2.86 -3.03 -22.18
C TRP A 132 -4.16 -2.38 -21.68
N ARG A 133 -5.06 -1.85 -22.51
CA ARG A 133 -6.35 -1.36 -21.99
C ARG A 133 -7.13 -2.47 -21.29
N PHE A 134 -7.75 -2.13 -20.16
CA PHE A 134 -8.42 -3.08 -19.28
C PHE A 134 -9.41 -3.97 -20.03
N GLU A 135 -10.16 -3.39 -20.96
CA GLU A 135 -11.14 -4.08 -21.79
C GLU A 135 -10.53 -5.25 -22.58
N GLY A 136 -9.29 -5.10 -23.05
CA GLY A 136 -8.54 -6.13 -23.79
C GLY A 136 -7.72 -7.08 -22.91
N GLN A 137 -7.69 -6.89 -21.58
CA GLN A 137 -6.88 -7.73 -20.67
C GLN A 137 -7.68 -8.93 -20.14
N GLU A 138 -7.86 -9.94 -20.99
CA GLU A 138 -8.63 -11.15 -20.66
C GLU A 138 -8.08 -11.90 -19.43
N ASN A 139 -6.77 -12.03 -19.30
CA ASN A 139 -6.15 -12.72 -18.15
C ASN A 139 -6.47 -12.04 -16.83
N LEU A 140 -6.29 -10.72 -16.74
CA LEU A 140 -6.61 -9.96 -15.53
C LEU A 140 -8.11 -10.02 -15.21
N ARG A 141 -8.97 -9.87 -16.22
CA ARG A 141 -10.43 -9.96 -16.06
C ARG A 141 -10.86 -11.37 -15.64
N GLY A 142 -10.22 -12.41 -16.17
CA GLY A 142 -10.42 -13.80 -15.79
C GLY A 142 -10.01 -14.07 -14.34
N ALA A 143 -8.83 -13.59 -13.94
CA ALA A 143 -8.35 -13.69 -12.57
C ALA A 143 -9.28 -12.98 -11.57
N LEU A 144 -9.78 -11.79 -11.92
CA LEU A 144 -10.79 -11.07 -11.13
C LEU A 144 -12.07 -11.89 -10.97
N LYS A 145 -12.60 -12.48 -12.05
CA LYS A 145 -13.79 -13.35 -11.98
C LYS A 145 -13.56 -14.62 -11.16
N GLY A 146 -12.33 -15.15 -11.17
CA GLY A 146 -11.94 -16.32 -10.38
C GLY A 146 -12.04 -16.05 -8.87
N VAL A 147 -11.70 -14.84 -8.42
CA VAL A 147 -11.81 -14.42 -7.01
C VAL A 147 -13.19 -13.83 -6.69
N PHE A 148 -13.73 -13.00 -7.58
CA PHE A 148 -15.00 -12.28 -7.42
C PHE A 148 -16.02 -12.75 -8.47
N ARG A 149 -16.71 -13.86 -8.18
CA ARG A 149 -17.61 -14.53 -9.14
C ARG A 149 -18.74 -13.63 -9.67
N THR A 150 -19.18 -12.65 -8.89
CA THR A 150 -20.23 -11.69 -9.24
C THR A 150 -19.73 -10.47 -10.01
N PHE A 151 -18.42 -10.36 -10.28
CA PHE A 151 -17.85 -9.19 -10.95
C PHE A 151 -18.26 -9.10 -12.41
N GLY A 152 -18.98 -8.01 -12.74
CA GLY A 152 -19.26 -7.59 -14.11
C GLY A 152 -18.13 -6.71 -14.65
N ALA A 153 -17.47 -7.12 -15.73
CA ALA A 153 -16.31 -6.42 -16.28
C ALA A 153 -16.58 -4.96 -16.76
N HIS A 154 -17.84 -4.59 -16.95
CA HIS A 154 -18.24 -3.23 -17.33
C HIS A 154 -18.67 -2.37 -16.13
N ASP A 155 -18.74 -2.95 -14.92
CA ASP A 155 -19.07 -2.23 -13.70
C ASP A 155 -17.81 -1.63 -13.09
N ARG A 156 -17.53 -0.38 -13.47
CA ARG A 156 -16.38 0.37 -12.98
C ARG A 156 -16.55 0.82 -11.53
N GLU A 157 -17.79 1.01 -11.07
CA GLU A 157 -18.10 1.49 -9.72
C GLU A 157 -17.84 0.38 -8.69
N HIS A 158 -18.25 -0.84 -9.00
CA HIS A 158 -18.05 -2.03 -8.15
C HIS A 158 -16.84 -2.88 -8.56
N ASN A 159 -15.91 -2.32 -9.33
CA ASN A 159 -14.67 -2.99 -9.68
C ASN A 159 -13.83 -3.25 -8.41
N PRO A 160 -13.52 -4.52 -8.04
CA PRO A 160 -12.73 -4.83 -6.85
C PRO A 160 -11.36 -4.15 -6.82
N LEU A 161 -10.78 -3.86 -7.99
CA LEU A 161 -9.52 -3.13 -8.12
C LEU A 161 -9.57 -1.70 -7.57
N ASN A 162 -10.76 -1.12 -7.40
CA ASN A 162 -10.93 0.17 -6.72
C ASN A 162 -10.33 0.16 -5.31
N PHE A 163 -10.43 -0.97 -4.60
CA PHE A 163 -9.91 -1.17 -3.25
C PHE A 163 -8.59 -1.94 -3.24
N ILE A 164 -8.44 -2.97 -4.08
CA ILE A 164 -7.24 -3.82 -4.08
C ILE A 164 -6.01 -3.01 -4.45
N LEU A 165 -6.04 -2.19 -5.51
CA LEU A 165 -4.85 -1.45 -5.94
C LEU A 165 -4.28 -0.53 -4.85
N PRO A 166 -5.06 0.34 -4.19
CA PRO A 166 -4.52 1.17 -3.10
C PRO A 166 -4.06 0.40 -1.87
N ALA A 167 -4.72 -0.71 -1.52
CA ALA A 167 -4.44 -1.42 -0.28
C ALA A 167 -3.31 -2.45 -0.43
N TYR A 168 -3.17 -3.06 -1.60
CA TYR A 168 -2.21 -4.14 -1.84
C TYR A 168 -0.92 -3.65 -2.51
N GLU A 169 -1.00 -2.97 -3.66
CA GLU A 169 0.16 -2.79 -4.57
C GLU A 169 1.32 -2.05 -3.90
N THR A 170 0.97 -1.09 -3.07
CA THR A 170 1.87 -0.26 -2.29
C THR A 170 2.31 -0.93 -0.99
N LEU A 171 1.41 -1.64 -0.30
CA LEU A 171 1.66 -2.27 1.00
C LEU A 171 2.74 -3.34 0.93
N TRP A 172 2.64 -4.30 0.00
CA TRP A 172 3.56 -5.43 -0.05
C TRP A 172 5.02 -4.99 -0.28
N ARG A 173 5.22 -3.87 -0.98
CA ARG A 173 6.56 -3.30 -1.23
C ARG A 173 7.19 -2.77 0.05
N VAL A 174 6.41 -2.12 0.91
CA VAL A 174 6.89 -1.60 2.20
C VAL A 174 7.18 -2.75 3.16
N VAL A 175 6.27 -3.74 3.23
CA VAL A 175 6.47 -4.94 4.05
C VAL A 175 7.75 -5.69 3.63
N LEU A 176 7.97 -5.86 2.33
CA LEU A 176 9.18 -6.50 1.81
C LEU A 176 10.44 -5.72 2.22
N ARG A 177 10.42 -4.38 2.13
CA ARG A 177 11.55 -3.53 2.51
C ARG A 177 11.84 -3.60 4.00
N CYS A 178 10.80 -3.53 4.85
CA CYS A 178 10.93 -3.69 6.30
C CYS A 178 11.58 -5.04 6.66
N PHE A 179 11.10 -6.13 6.06
CA PHE A 179 11.67 -7.46 6.30
C PHE A 179 13.15 -7.52 5.93
N VAL A 180 13.52 -7.01 4.76
CA VAL A 180 14.92 -6.99 4.30
C VAL A 180 15.80 -6.10 5.17
N GLU A 181 15.31 -4.94 5.62
CA GLU A 181 16.04 -4.09 6.56
C GLU A 181 16.39 -4.87 7.82
N ILE A 182 15.39 -5.43 8.48
CA ILE A 182 15.58 -6.10 9.76
C ILE A 182 16.48 -7.33 9.60
N THR A 183 16.24 -8.16 8.58
CA THR A 183 16.86 -9.50 8.52
C THR A 183 18.15 -9.58 7.73
N ALA A 184 18.40 -8.67 6.79
CA ALA A 184 19.47 -8.83 5.79
C ALA A 184 20.46 -7.66 5.70
N ARG A 185 20.24 -6.56 6.44
CA ARG A 185 21.13 -5.38 6.43
C ARG A 185 22.13 -5.32 7.59
N SER A 186 22.21 -6.39 8.38
CA SER A 186 23.22 -6.56 9.44
C SER A 186 23.23 -5.45 10.49
N HIS A 187 22.06 -4.91 10.83
CA HIS A 187 21.92 -3.94 11.92
C HIS A 187 22.23 -4.60 13.27
N SER A 188 22.91 -3.88 14.17
CA SER A 188 23.19 -4.37 15.54
C SER A 188 21.91 -4.66 16.32
N GLU A 189 20.86 -3.88 16.06
CA GLU A 189 19.58 -3.93 16.78
C GLU A 189 18.61 -4.98 16.24
N PHE A 190 18.99 -5.79 15.23
CA PHE A 190 18.05 -6.69 14.55
C PHE A 190 17.29 -7.61 15.51
N ALA A 191 17.99 -8.19 16.51
CA ALA A 191 17.40 -9.12 17.46
C ALA A 191 16.32 -8.44 18.31
N LYS A 192 16.53 -7.19 18.68
CA LYS A 192 15.56 -6.35 19.39
C LYS A 192 14.34 -6.09 18.51
N TRP A 193 14.52 -5.64 17.27
CA TRP A 193 13.41 -5.37 16.36
C TRP A 193 12.59 -6.63 16.03
N CYS A 194 13.25 -7.79 15.84
CA CYS A 194 12.57 -9.07 15.68
C CYS A 194 11.73 -9.41 16.92
N HIS A 195 12.27 -9.22 18.13
CA HIS A 195 11.54 -9.47 19.36
C HIS A 195 10.29 -8.58 19.50
N VAL A 196 10.41 -7.29 19.17
CA VAL A 196 9.28 -6.35 19.17
C VAL A 196 8.18 -6.79 18.21
N LEU A 197 8.53 -7.13 16.97
CA LEU A 197 7.56 -7.59 15.98
C LEU A 197 6.93 -8.94 16.35
N GLN A 198 7.69 -9.86 16.95
CA GLN A 198 7.16 -11.13 17.46
C GLN A 198 6.19 -10.91 18.62
N ALA A 199 6.50 -10.01 19.55
CA ALA A 199 5.60 -9.67 20.65
C ALA A 199 4.27 -9.12 20.14
N PHE A 200 4.31 -8.22 19.14
CA PHE A 200 3.10 -7.71 18.49
C PHE A 200 2.33 -8.80 17.72
N ALA A 201 3.02 -9.64 16.94
CA ALA A 201 2.37 -10.73 16.21
C ALA A 201 1.66 -11.75 17.13
N ASN A 202 2.17 -11.95 18.35
CA ASN A 202 1.56 -12.82 19.35
C ASN A 202 0.41 -12.18 20.13
N ASN A 203 0.36 -10.85 20.21
CA ASN A 203 -0.68 -10.10 20.90
C ASN A 203 -1.00 -8.80 20.11
N PRO A 204 -1.78 -8.89 19.02
CA PRO A 204 -1.95 -7.81 18.04
C PRO A 204 -2.98 -6.77 18.50
N THR A 205 -2.70 -6.08 19.62
CA THR A 205 -3.55 -5.00 20.15
C THR A 205 -2.92 -3.64 19.88
N ILE A 206 -3.72 -2.56 19.91
CA ILE A 206 -3.20 -1.18 19.82
C ILE A 206 -2.19 -0.91 20.94
N GLU A 207 -2.46 -1.38 22.17
CA GLU A 207 -1.51 -1.24 23.28
C GLU A 207 -0.16 -1.89 22.97
N GLN A 208 -0.16 -3.10 22.40
CA GLN A 208 1.07 -3.81 22.07
C GLN A 208 1.78 -3.23 20.83
N LEU A 209 1.03 -2.61 19.90
CA LEU A 209 1.58 -1.92 18.73
C LEU A 209 2.48 -0.76 19.15
N ASP A 210 2.03 0.04 20.12
CA ASP A 210 2.73 1.23 20.63
C ASP A 210 3.61 0.94 21.85
N LYS A 211 3.64 -0.32 22.33
CA LYS A 211 4.46 -0.71 23.48
C LYS A 211 5.94 -0.61 23.16
N ASN A 212 6.61 0.28 23.88
CA ASN A 212 8.06 0.43 23.85
C ASN A 212 8.77 -0.74 24.56
N ILE A 213 9.72 -1.36 23.85
CA ILE A 213 10.52 -2.50 24.33
C ILE A 213 12.01 -2.19 24.17
N GLY A 214 12.81 -2.61 25.15
CA GLY A 214 14.27 -2.49 25.12
C GLY A 214 14.80 -1.11 25.52
N ASN A 215 16.11 -0.95 25.42
CA ASN A 215 16.81 0.30 25.64
C ASN A 215 17.92 0.46 24.57
N PRO A 216 17.87 1.47 23.69
CA PRO A 216 16.80 2.48 23.57
C PRO A 216 15.43 1.88 23.22
N PRO A 217 14.32 2.50 23.68
CA PRO A 217 12.98 1.99 23.47
C PRO A 217 12.56 2.03 22.00
N VAL A 218 11.84 1.01 21.57
CA VAL A 218 11.23 0.92 20.24
C VAL A 218 9.92 0.14 20.30
N SER A 219 8.93 0.57 19.53
CA SER A 219 7.64 -0.12 19.35
C SER A 219 7.49 -0.71 17.94
N ALA A 220 6.47 -1.56 17.73
CA ALA A 220 6.15 -2.06 16.39
C ALA A 220 5.67 -0.93 15.47
N SER A 221 4.96 0.06 16.05
CA SER A 221 4.57 1.32 15.41
C SER A 221 5.78 2.07 14.85
N ASP A 222 6.85 2.23 15.65
CA ASP A 222 8.06 2.94 15.24
C ASP A 222 8.78 2.24 14.08
N ILE A 223 8.83 0.90 14.10
CA ILE A 223 9.41 0.10 13.01
C ILE A 223 8.60 0.30 11.71
N ALA A 224 7.27 0.29 11.81
CA ALA A 224 6.39 0.53 10.66
C ALA A 224 6.54 1.96 10.12
N LYS A 225 6.52 2.97 10.99
CA LYS A 225 6.71 4.38 10.63
C LYS A 225 8.07 4.61 9.97
N GLU A 226 9.15 4.02 10.49
CA GLU A 226 10.48 4.15 9.90
C GLU A 226 10.58 3.48 8.53
N SER A 227 9.92 2.32 8.36
CA SER A 227 9.82 1.66 7.06
C SER A 227 9.09 2.53 6.04
N LEU A 228 7.99 3.15 6.43
CA LEU A 228 7.20 4.06 5.60
C LEU A 228 7.92 5.37 5.29
N ARG A 229 8.74 5.88 6.23
CA ARG A 229 9.55 7.07 6.05
C ARG A 229 10.66 6.83 5.04
N LEU A 230 11.42 5.74 5.22
CA LEU A 230 12.58 5.44 4.38
C LEU A 230 12.15 4.86 3.01
N TYR A 231 11.04 4.13 2.97
CA TYR A 231 10.51 3.47 1.77
C TYR A 231 9.04 3.83 1.51
N PRO A 232 8.71 5.10 1.26
CA PRO A 232 7.32 5.51 1.08
C PRO A 232 6.69 4.78 -0.10
N PRO A 233 5.49 4.20 0.06
CA PRO A 233 4.81 3.49 -1.01
C PRO A 233 4.55 4.39 -2.22
N THR A 234 4.29 5.67 -1.97
CA THR A 234 4.20 6.71 -3.02
C THR A 234 5.45 7.60 -2.98
N ARG A 235 6.38 7.38 -3.92
CA ARG A 235 7.61 8.19 -4.00
C ARG A 235 7.38 9.59 -4.56
N ARG A 236 6.42 9.74 -5.46
CA ARG A 236 6.11 11.00 -6.15
C ARG A 236 4.61 11.19 -6.26
N VAL A 237 4.16 12.40 -5.97
CA VAL A 237 2.76 12.81 -6.12
C VAL A 237 2.67 13.80 -7.27
N TYR A 238 1.99 13.40 -8.35
CA TYR A 238 1.84 14.22 -9.56
C TYR A 238 0.57 15.07 -9.51
N ARG A 239 0.65 16.29 -10.04
CA ARG A 239 -0.49 17.16 -10.31
C ARG A 239 -0.34 17.80 -11.69
N ASP A 240 -1.44 17.86 -12.44
CA ASP A 240 -1.51 18.65 -13.67
C ASP A 240 -2.12 20.01 -13.36
N LEU A 241 -1.50 21.07 -13.87
CA LEU A 241 -1.95 22.45 -13.73
C LEU A 241 -2.27 22.99 -15.12
N LYS A 242 -3.39 23.71 -15.26
CA LYS A 242 -3.71 24.44 -16.50
C LYS A 242 -3.34 25.90 -16.35
N VAL A 243 -2.34 26.36 -17.10
CA VAL A 243 -1.86 27.75 -17.13
C VAL A 243 -1.83 28.18 -18.60
N ASP A 244 -2.50 29.29 -18.94
CA ASP A 244 -2.58 29.81 -20.32
C ASP A 244 -2.99 28.75 -21.36
N ASP A 245 -3.96 27.92 -20.97
CA ASP A 245 -4.50 26.78 -21.74
C ASP A 245 -3.50 25.66 -22.08
N GLN A 246 -2.30 25.71 -21.51
CA GLN A 246 -1.34 24.61 -21.52
C GLN A 246 -1.42 23.79 -20.22
N ILE A 247 -1.30 22.46 -20.35
CA ILE A 247 -1.17 21.56 -19.21
C ILE A 247 0.30 21.42 -18.83
N ARG A 248 0.63 21.79 -17.58
CA ARG A 248 1.94 21.59 -16.97
C ARG A 248 1.85 20.57 -15.85
N ARG A 249 2.59 19.47 -15.97
CA ARG A 249 2.73 18.47 -14.91
C ARG A 249 3.80 18.87 -13.91
N ILE A 250 3.46 18.83 -12.62
CA ILE A 250 4.39 18.98 -11.50
C ILE A 250 4.38 17.72 -10.63
N ALA A 251 5.46 17.49 -9.90
CA ALA A 251 5.58 16.37 -8.98
C ALA A 251 6.23 16.82 -7.66
N ALA A 252 5.60 16.45 -6.54
CA ALA A 252 6.25 16.49 -5.23
C ALA A 252 7.05 15.20 -5.03
N ASP A 253 8.32 15.32 -4.63
CA ASP A 253 9.19 14.17 -4.34
C ASP A 253 9.10 13.81 -2.86
N ILE A 254 8.22 12.87 -2.55
CA ILE A 254 7.93 12.41 -1.18
C ILE A 254 9.14 11.67 -0.61
N GLU A 255 9.74 10.79 -1.41
CA GLU A 255 10.90 10.01 -1.00
C GLU A 255 12.08 10.90 -0.62
N ASN A 256 12.39 11.90 -1.44
CA ASN A 256 13.46 12.83 -1.13
C ASN A 256 13.12 13.72 0.08
N SER A 257 11.86 14.16 0.22
CA SER A 257 11.45 15.01 1.34
C SER A 257 11.61 14.32 2.70
N GLN A 258 11.35 13.01 2.76
CA GLN A 258 11.49 12.20 3.98
C GLN A 258 12.93 11.75 4.27
N ARG A 259 13.88 12.07 3.39
CA ARG A 259 15.31 11.68 3.46
C ARG A 259 16.24 12.89 3.65
N LYS A 260 15.69 14.07 3.91
CA LYS A 260 16.46 15.26 4.30
C LYS A 260 16.81 15.21 5.79
N SER A 261 17.89 15.88 6.17
CA SER A 261 18.35 15.92 7.56
C SER A 261 17.37 16.63 8.48
N GLU A 262 16.73 17.70 8.05
CA GLU A 262 15.65 18.32 8.81
C GLU A 262 14.29 17.77 8.33
N PRO A 263 13.43 17.26 9.24
CA PRO A 263 13.61 17.11 10.69
C PRO A 263 14.32 15.80 11.13
N TRP A 264 14.67 14.91 10.21
CA TRP A 264 15.09 13.53 10.47
C TRP A 264 16.54 13.32 10.99
N GLY A 265 17.15 14.31 11.64
CA GLY A 265 18.51 14.25 12.18
C GLY A 265 19.62 14.07 11.13
N ASP A 266 20.82 13.73 11.59
CA ASP A 266 22.03 13.67 10.75
C ASP A 266 22.13 12.41 9.88
N ASP A 267 21.33 11.39 10.17
CA ASP A 267 21.35 10.09 9.50
C ASP A 267 20.01 9.72 8.80
N PRO A 268 19.42 10.61 7.98
CA PRO A 268 18.06 10.41 7.45
C PRO A 268 17.95 9.24 6.46
N LEU A 269 19.08 8.69 6.01
CA LEU A 269 19.15 7.53 5.12
C LEU A 269 19.32 6.19 5.86
N ILE A 270 19.55 6.23 7.18
CA ILE A 270 19.71 5.04 8.01
C ILE A 270 18.34 4.62 8.55
N PHE A 271 18.05 3.32 8.47
CA PHE A 271 16.89 2.72 9.12
C PHE A 271 17.12 2.68 10.63
N ARG A 272 16.49 3.60 11.37
CA ARG A 272 16.64 3.74 12.83
C ARG A 272 15.28 4.00 13.48
N PRO A 273 14.47 2.97 13.75
CA PRO A 273 13.15 3.12 14.37
C PRO A 273 13.15 3.89 15.70
N GLU A 274 14.23 3.83 16.45
CA GLU A 274 14.40 4.52 17.73
C GLU A 274 14.23 6.04 17.61
N ARG A 275 14.43 6.62 16.40
CA ARG A 275 14.30 8.06 16.17
C ARG A 275 12.92 8.60 16.53
N TRP A 276 11.89 7.77 16.42
CA TRP A 276 10.51 8.16 16.71
C TRP A 276 10.26 8.42 18.21
N ASN A 277 11.19 7.98 19.07
CA ASN A 277 11.17 8.24 20.50
C ASN A 277 12.04 9.45 20.92
N GLU A 278 12.73 10.11 19.99
CA GLU A 278 13.51 11.32 20.27
C GLU A 278 12.58 12.51 20.51
N GLN A 279 12.87 13.33 21.54
CA GLN A 279 11.99 14.43 21.95
C GLN A 279 11.65 15.43 20.82
N ASN A 280 12.57 15.63 19.87
CA ASN A 280 12.38 16.55 18.75
C ASN A 280 11.48 15.98 17.65
N LEU A 281 11.32 14.65 17.59
CA LEU A 281 10.56 13.92 16.57
C LEU A 281 9.23 13.37 17.11
N ASN A 282 9.17 13.09 18.42
CA ASN A 282 7.97 12.62 19.11
C ASN A 282 7.01 13.78 19.44
N ASN A 283 6.65 14.56 18.41
CA ASN A 283 5.59 15.54 18.52
C ASN A 283 4.68 15.45 17.28
N SER A 284 3.39 15.66 17.52
CA SER A 284 2.36 15.62 16.47
C SER A 284 2.61 16.61 15.35
N GLN A 285 3.38 17.68 15.59
CA GLN A 285 3.75 18.64 14.56
C GLN A 285 4.67 18.03 13.51
N THR A 286 5.69 17.29 13.90
CA THR A 286 6.65 16.67 12.97
C THR A 286 5.97 15.60 12.13
N GLU A 287 5.16 14.75 12.73
CA GLU A 287 4.35 13.77 12.00
C GLU A 287 3.44 14.46 10.97
N ASN A 288 2.76 15.55 11.34
CA ASN A 288 1.86 16.25 10.44
C ASN A 288 2.56 17.07 9.33
N THR A 289 3.82 17.46 9.53
CA THR A 289 4.51 18.39 8.63
C THR A 289 5.71 17.81 7.87
N ALA A 290 6.17 16.61 8.23
CA ALA A 290 7.31 15.98 7.57
C ALA A 290 7.10 14.51 7.20
N PHE A 291 6.18 13.80 7.88
CA PHE A 291 5.85 12.42 7.54
C PHE A 291 4.73 12.38 6.50
N PHE A 292 5.11 12.10 5.26
CA PHE A 292 4.23 12.18 4.08
C PHE A 292 3.93 10.82 3.44
N ALA A 293 4.20 9.71 4.14
CA ALA A 293 4.00 8.36 3.61
C ALA A 293 2.54 8.10 3.21
N PHE A 294 1.62 8.75 3.89
CA PHE A 294 0.17 8.71 3.65
C PHE A 294 -0.35 9.94 2.89
N GLY A 295 0.53 10.79 2.37
CA GLY A 295 0.15 12.04 1.70
C GLY A 295 -0.33 13.13 2.68
N VAL A 296 -0.98 14.16 2.12
CA VAL A 296 -1.44 15.33 2.88
C VAL A 296 -2.89 15.65 2.56
N ARG A 297 -3.60 16.24 3.52
CA ARG A 297 -4.98 16.72 3.31
C ARG A 297 -5.05 17.67 2.10
N PRO A 298 -6.14 17.63 1.30
CA PRO A 298 -7.35 16.84 1.49
C PRO A 298 -7.28 15.42 0.87
N PHE A 299 -6.10 14.98 0.43
CA PHE A 299 -5.90 13.74 -0.32
C PHE A 299 -5.06 12.71 0.42
N ALA A 300 -5.03 12.81 1.76
CA ALA A 300 -4.38 11.83 2.61
C ALA A 300 -5.02 10.45 2.40
N CYS A 301 -4.23 9.40 2.64
CA CYS A 301 -4.70 8.04 2.67
C CYS A 301 -5.85 7.91 3.69
N PRO A 302 -6.99 7.29 3.31
CA PRO A 302 -8.08 6.99 4.26
C PRO A 302 -7.82 5.75 5.12
N ALA A 303 -6.80 4.97 4.78
CA ALA A 303 -6.35 3.80 5.53
C ALA A 303 -5.39 4.18 6.63
#